data_AF-A0A3E2H3L2-F1
#
_entry.id   AF-A0A3E2H3L2-F1
#
_cell.length_a   1.000
_cell.length_b   1.000
_cell.length_c   1.000
_cell.angle_alpha   90.00
_cell.angle_beta   90.00
_cell.angle_gamma   90.00
#
_symmetry.space_group_name_H-M   'P 1'
#
loop_
_entity.id
_entity.type
_entity.pdbx_description
1 polymer ?
#
loop_
_entity_poly.entity_id
_entity_poly.type
_entity_poly.pdbx_seq_one_letter_code
_entity_poly.pdbx_strand_id
1 'polypeptide(L)'
;MKAFTLLLVTAITAVNGAATAVCNADNCLRAIRASAFPSVPGTADCSAYFVATATPDVSTTTSTVVVTVSIPTYASACSGFDRYSSACACIGVSGTTTTLPTPVFTATVTSTVTLGLPTSV
;
A
#
# COMPACT_ATOMS: atom_id res chain seq x y z
N MET A 1 5.13 56.30 -50.22
CA MET A 1 4.14 55.20 -50.16
C MET A 1 4.87 53.87 -50.08
N LYS A 2 4.90 53.22 -48.90
CA LYS A 2 5.06 51.76 -48.76
C LYS A 2 4.81 51.42 -47.29
N ALA A 3 3.58 51.04 -46.96
CA ALA A 3 3.18 50.57 -45.64
C ALA A 3 3.57 49.09 -45.51
N PHE A 4 4.27 48.74 -44.42
CA PHE A 4 4.57 47.37 -44.06
C PHE A 4 3.66 47.00 -42.88
N THR A 5 2.51 46.39 -43.19
CA THR A 5 1.52 45.94 -42.21
C THR A 5 2.03 44.69 -41.51
N LEU A 6 2.44 44.82 -40.26
CA LEU A 6 2.87 43.71 -39.39
C LEU A 6 1.63 42.97 -38.86
N LEU A 7 1.37 41.77 -39.38
CA LEU A 7 0.32 40.86 -38.91
C LEU A 7 0.80 40.17 -37.63
N LEU A 8 0.29 40.58 -36.46
CA LEU A 8 0.57 39.92 -35.18
C LEU A 8 -0.33 38.67 -35.03
N VAL A 9 0.25 37.47 -35.24
CA VAL A 9 -0.41 36.20 -34.91
C VAL A 9 -0.22 35.95 -33.41
N THR A 10 -1.26 36.17 -32.61
CA THR A 10 -1.26 35.77 -31.20
C THR A 10 -1.51 34.27 -31.10
N ALA A 11 -0.48 33.50 -30.71
CA ALA A 11 -0.65 32.11 -30.32
C ALA A 11 -1.44 32.06 -29.00
N ILE A 12 -2.67 31.56 -29.06
CA ILE A 12 -3.49 31.29 -27.86
C ILE A 12 -3.00 29.97 -27.29
N THR A 13 -2.11 30.02 -26.31
CA THR A 13 -1.74 28.84 -25.53
C THR A 13 -2.87 28.52 -24.55
N ALA A 14 -3.44 27.31 -24.69
CA ALA A 14 -4.41 26.78 -23.73
C ALA A 14 -3.71 26.58 -22.37
N VAL A 15 -4.08 27.38 -21.37
CA VAL A 15 -3.68 27.14 -19.98
C VAL A 15 -4.61 26.09 -19.39
N ASN A 16 -4.11 24.87 -19.23
CA ASN A 16 -4.73 23.87 -18.38
C ASN A 16 -4.91 24.48 -16.98
N GLY A 17 -6.15 24.52 -16.50
CA GLY A 17 -6.51 25.02 -15.18
C GLY A 17 -5.92 24.15 -14.06
N ALA A 18 -4.64 24.34 -13.76
CA ALA A 18 -4.17 24.18 -12.40
C ALA A 18 -4.85 25.27 -11.59
N ALA A 19 -5.71 24.90 -10.63
CA ALA A 19 -6.26 25.85 -9.67
C ALA A 19 -5.09 26.69 -9.14
N THR A 20 -5.09 27.98 -9.43
CA THR A 20 -4.03 28.89 -8.98
C THR A 20 -4.07 28.89 -7.47
N ALA A 21 -3.06 28.29 -6.84
CA ALA A 21 -2.86 28.44 -5.42
C ALA A 21 -2.77 29.95 -5.11
N VAL A 22 -3.58 30.44 -4.19
CA VAL A 22 -3.41 31.79 -3.64
C VAL A 22 -2.16 31.71 -2.76
N CYS A 23 -1.02 32.12 -3.32
CA CYS A 23 0.23 32.20 -2.58
C CYS A 23 0.34 33.57 -1.92
N ASN A 24 0.80 33.59 -0.66
CA ASN A 24 1.23 34.84 -0.05
C ASN A 24 2.42 35.38 -0.87
N ALA A 25 2.26 36.58 -1.44
CA ALA A 25 3.19 37.19 -2.39
C ALA A 25 4.41 37.82 -1.71
N ASP A 26 4.98 37.08 -0.77
CA ASP A 26 5.96 37.58 0.19
C ASP A 26 7.38 37.50 -0.36
N ASN A 27 8.35 37.94 0.45
CA ASN A 27 9.77 37.72 0.17
C ASN A 27 10.13 36.22 0.03
N CYS A 28 9.38 35.32 0.68
CA CYS A 28 9.55 33.88 0.59
C CYS A 28 9.18 33.35 -0.81
N LEU A 29 8.00 33.68 -1.32
CA LEU A 29 7.58 33.30 -2.68
C LEU A 29 8.53 33.87 -3.75
N ARG A 30 8.99 35.10 -3.54
CA ARG A 30 9.96 35.75 -4.45
C ARG A 30 11.30 35.01 -4.48
N ALA A 31 11.76 34.47 -3.36
CA ALA A 31 13.01 33.71 -3.28
C ALA A 31 12.91 32.36 -4.00
N ILE A 32 11.83 31.60 -3.78
CA ILE A 32 11.63 30.28 -4.42
C ILE A 32 11.47 30.39 -5.94
N ARG A 33 10.80 31.45 -6.42
CA ARG A 33 10.59 31.70 -7.86
C ARG A 33 11.75 32.40 -8.55
N ALA A 34 12.80 32.78 -7.81
CA ALA A 34 13.91 33.53 -8.38
C ALA A 34 14.65 32.67 -9.42
N SER A 35 14.57 33.08 -10.69
CA SER A 35 15.30 32.47 -11.81
C SER A 35 16.78 32.86 -11.85
N ALA A 36 17.28 33.54 -10.82
CA ALA A 36 18.66 34.03 -10.72
C ALA A 36 19.66 32.94 -10.29
N PHE A 37 19.19 31.75 -9.91
CA PHE A 37 20.02 30.60 -9.54
C PHE A 37 19.96 29.52 -10.64
N PRO A 38 20.78 29.63 -11.71
CA PRO A 38 20.77 28.66 -12.81
C PRO A 38 21.27 27.26 -12.40
N SER A 39 21.98 27.14 -11.27
CA SER A 39 22.54 25.89 -10.78
C SER A 39 21.64 25.12 -9.79
N VAL A 40 20.67 25.78 -9.16
CA VAL A 40 19.73 25.15 -8.21
C VAL A 40 18.36 25.81 -8.33
N PRO A 41 17.41 25.22 -9.08
CA PRO A 41 16.07 25.79 -9.19
C PRO A 41 15.29 25.55 -7.89
N GLY A 42 14.75 26.61 -7.28
CA GLY A 42 13.95 26.50 -6.05
C GLY A 42 12.71 25.60 -6.18
N THR A 43 12.26 25.31 -7.41
CA THR A 43 11.23 24.30 -7.69
C THR A 43 11.69 22.87 -7.40
N ALA A 44 12.97 22.55 -7.53
CA ALA A 44 13.53 21.24 -7.15
C ALA A 44 13.64 21.09 -5.63
N ASP A 45 13.97 22.16 -4.91
CA ASP A 45 13.95 22.15 -3.44
C ASP A 45 12.52 22.00 -2.90
N CYS A 46 11.55 22.68 -3.54
CA CYS A 46 10.14 22.51 -3.20
C CYS A 46 9.65 21.08 -3.42
N SER A 47 9.99 20.44 -4.54
CA SER A 47 9.56 19.05 -4.77
C SER A 47 10.19 18.09 -3.77
N ALA A 48 11.46 18.30 -3.39
CA ALA A 48 12.15 17.53 -2.36
C ALA A 48 11.54 17.73 -0.96
N TYR A 49 11.15 18.96 -0.63
CA TYR A 49 10.52 19.30 0.64
C TYR A 49 9.19 18.56 0.87
N PHE A 50 8.42 18.33 -0.20
CA PHE A 50 7.17 17.58 -0.13
C PHE A 50 7.35 16.06 -0.26
N VAL A 51 8.58 15.54 -0.33
CA VAL A 51 8.82 14.09 -0.29
C VAL A 51 8.57 13.57 1.12
N ALA A 52 7.40 12.99 1.36
CA ALA A 52 7.12 12.22 2.55
C ALA A 52 7.60 10.77 2.37
N THR A 53 8.52 10.32 3.22
CA THR A 53 8.90 8.91 3.30
C THR A 53 8.13 8.26 4.44
N ALA A 54 7.31 7.25 4.14
CA ALA A 54 6.61 6.47 5.15
C ALA A 54 7.23 5.08 5.26
N THR A 55 7.71 4.72 6.45
CA THR A 55 8.07 3.35 6.78
C THR A 55 6.86 2.72 7.46
N PRO A 56 6.20 1.70 6.88
CA PRO A 56 5.09 1.04 7.53
C PRO A 56 5.59 0.23 8.74
N ASP A 57 4.75 0.16 9.78
CA ASP A 57 5.00 -0.71 10.92
C ASP A 57 4.82 -2.19 10.53
N VAL A 58 5.52 -3.06 11.28
CA VAL A 58 5.41 -4.51 11.13
C VAL A 58 4.04 -4.96 11.64
N SER A 59 3.24 -5.55 10.76
CA SER A 59 1.98 -6.21 11.12
C SER A 59 2.16 -7.72 11.16
N THR A 60 1.80 -8.33 12.28
CA THR A 60 1.91 -9.78 12.51
C THR A 60 0.52 -10.38 12.65
N THR A 61 0.19 -11.41 11.86
CA THR A 61 -1.08 -12.15 11.96
C THR A 61 -0.80 -13.62 12.23
N THR A 62 -1.43 -14.17 13.27
CA THR A 62 -1.27 -15.59 13.65
C THR A 62 -2.56 -16.34 13.40
N SER A 63 -2.48 -17.47 12.68
CA SER A 63 -3.58 -18.41 12.50
C SER A 63 -3.20 -19.77 13.04
N THR A 64 -4.09 -20.38 13.81
CA THR A 64 -3.93 -21.73 14.37
C THR A 64 -5.04 -22.62 13.83
N VAL A 65 -4.67 -23.79 13.33
CA VAL A 65 -5.62 -24.81 12.84
C VAL A 65 -5.54 -26.01 13.78
N VAL A 66 -6.66 -26.36 14.39
CA VAL A 66 -6.79 -27.54 15.26
C VAL A 66 -7.68 -28.55 14.55
N VAL A 67 -7.15 -29.75 14.30
CA VAL A 67 -7.92 -30.86 13.73
C VAL A 67 -8.18 -31.88 14.83
N THR A 68 -9.46 -32.10 15.14
CA THR A 68 -9.90 -33.13 16.09
C THR A 68 -10.46 -34.33 15.33
N VAL A 69 -9.88 -35.51 15.54
CA VAL A 69 -10.48 -36.78 15.14
C VAL A 69 -11.35 -37.31 16.27
N SER A 70 -12.44 -38.00 15.94
CA SER A 70 -13.37 -38.62 16.90
C SER A 70 -13.69 -40.05 16.49
N ILE A 71 -14.09 -40.89 17.46
CA ILE A 71 -14.51 -42.26 17.18
C ILE A 71 -15.90 -42.21 16.53
N PRO A 72 -16.10 -42.84 15.37
CA PRO A 72 -17.39 -42.85 14.71
C PRO A 72 -18.44 -43.60 15.54
N THR A 73 -19.71 -43.24 15.38
CA THR A 73 -20.83 -43.75 16.21
C THR A 73 -20.97 -45.27 16.16
N TYR A 74 -20.74 -45.89 15.00
CA TYR A 74 -20.76 -47.35 14.87
C TYR A 74 -19.70 -48.06 15.73
N ALA A 75 -18.61 -47.36 16.08
CA ALA A 75 -17.51 -47.87 16.90
C ALA A 75 -17.58 -47.38 18.36
N SER A 76 -18.74 -46.88 18.80
CA SER A 76 -18.98 -46.44 20.19
C SER A 76 -18.64 -47.51 21.25
N ALA A 77 -18.74 -48.80 20.89
CA ALA A 77 -18.37 -49.92 21.76
C ALA A 77 -16.86 -49.98 22.08
N CYS A 78 -16.01 -49.27 21.34
CA CYS A 78 -14.56 -49.26 21.58
C CYS A 78 -14.18 -48.53 22.88
N SER A 79 -15.08 -47.78 23.53
CA SER A 79 -14.84 -47.15 24.85
C SER A 79 -13.62 -46.21 24.95
N GLY A 80 -13.02 -45.82 23.81
CA GLY A 80 -11.87 -44.90 23.78
C GLY A 80 -10.95 -45.12 22.57
N PHE A 81 -10.03 -44.17 22.36
CA PHE A 81 -9.13 -44.17 21.20
C PHE A 81 -8.13 -45.32 21.24
N ASP A 82 -7.63 -45.71 22.40
CA ASP A 82 -6.63 -46.77 22.54
C ASP A 82 -7.18 -48.12 22.09
N ARG A 83 -8.41 -48.45 22.51
CA ARG A 83 -9.08 -49.70 22.09
C ARG A 83 -9.51 -49.66 20.63
N TYR A 84 -9.94 -48.50 20.13
CA TYR A 84 -10.25 -48.35 18.70
C TYR A 84 -8.99 -48.53 17.85
N SER A 85 -7.88 -47.92 18.25
CA SER A 85 -6.57 -48.06 17.58
C SER A 85 -6.07 -49.50 17.59
N SER A 86 -6.17 -50.19 18.73
CA SER A 86 -5.82 -51.61 18.84
C SER A 86 -6.68 -52.49 17.93
N ALA A 87 -8.00 -52.26 17.87
CA ALA A 87 -8.89 -53.01 16.99
C ALA A 87 -8.58 -52.77 15.50
N CYS A 88 -8.28 -51.52 15.11
CA CYS A 88 -7.82 -51.18 13.77
C CYS A 88 -6.51 -51.90 13.43
N ALA A 89 -5.54 -51.94 14.35
CA ALA A 89 -4.29 -52.65 14.15
C ALA A 89 -4.49 -54.16 13.94
N CYS A 90 -5.46 -54.78 14.64
CA CYS A 90 -5.80 -56.20 14.47
C CYS A 90 -6.33 -56.55 13.07
N ILE A 91 -6.96 -55.60 12.37
CA ILE A 91 -7.40 -55.76 10.98
C ILE A 91 -6.37 -55.23 9.96
N GLY A 92 -5.15 -54.92 10.41
CA GLY A 92 -4.05 -54.45 9.57
C GLY A 92 -4.10 -52.97 9.20
N VAL A 93 -4.95 -52.18 9.86
CA VAL A 93 -5.02 -50.72 9.64
C VAL A 93 -4.09 -50.01 10.62
N SER A 94 -3.09 -49.31 10.09
CA SER A 94 -2.17 -48.49 10.86
C SER A 94 -2.52 -47.01 10.78
N GLY A 95 -2.23 -46.28 11.85
CA GLY A 95 -2.37 -44.82 11.86
C GLY A 95 -1.48 -44.17 10.82
N THR A 96 -1.99 -43.15 10.13
CA THR A 96 -1.24 -42.31 9.22
C THR A 96 -1.07 -40.92 9.80
N THR A 97 0.15 -40.39 9.70
CA THR A 97 0.44 -39.00 10.02
C THR A 97 0.54 -38.22 8.72
N THR A 98 -0.38 -37.29 8.50
CA THR A 98 -0.26 -36.33 7.39
C THR A 98 0.40 -35.07 7.90
N THR A 99 1.61 -34.79 7.42
CA THR A 99 2.25 -33.49 7.61
C THR A 99 1.57 -32.48 6.69
N LEU A 100 0.86 -31.53 7.28
CA LEU A 100 0.28 -30.43 6.52
C LEU A 100 1.43 -29.53 6.01
N PRO A 101 1.36 -29.00 4.78
CA PRO A 101 2.35 -28.04 4.31
C PRO A 101 2.43 -26.84 5.27
N THR A 102 3.62 -26.24 5.36
CA THR A 102 3.81 -24.97 6.05
C THR A 102 2.79 -23.96 5.51
N PRO A 103 1.97 -23.34 6.36
CA PRO A 103 0.95 -22.41 5.88
C PRO A 103 1.63 -21.23 5.19
N VAL A 104 1.22 -20.95 3.95
CA VAL A 104 1.68 -19.79 3.18
C VAL A 104 0.63 -18.70 3.32
N PHE A 105 1.02 -17.56 3.91
CA PHE A 105 0.17 -16.38 4.00
C PHE A 105 0.64 -15.32 3.02
N THR A 106 -0.30 -14.70 2.31
CA THR A 106 -0.05 -13.56 1.43
C THR A 106 -0.89 -12.39 1.94
N ALA A 107 -0.23 -11.32 2.39
CA ALA A 107 -0.90 -10.10 2.84
C ALA A 107 -0.72 -9.00 1.78
N THR A 108 -1.83 -8.35 1.40
CA THR A 108 -1.82 -7.18 0.53
C THR A 108 -1.98 -5.94 1.40
N VAL A 109 -0.93 -5.11 1.49
CA VAL A 109 -0.95 -3.86 2.27
C VAL A 109 -1.30 -2.70 1.34
N THR A 110 -2.32 -1.92 1.70
CA THR A 110 -2.70 -0.70 0.99
C THR A 110 -2.41 0.50 1.89
N SER A 111 -1.50 1.38 1.47
CA SER A 111 -1.20 2.62 2.19
C SER A 111 -1.90 3.79 1.50
N THR A 112 -2.63 4.58 2.27
CA THR A 112 -3.27 5.81 1.79
C THR A 112 -2.61 7.02 2.45
N VAL A 113 -2.06 7.92 1.65
CA VAL A 113 -1.53 9.20 2.13
C VAL A 113 -2.59 10.26 1.90
N THR A 114 -3.02 10.92 2.97
CA THR A 114 -3.92 12.06 2.90
C THR A 114 -3.10 13.33 3.07
N LEU A 115 -2.96 14.12 2.01
CA LEU A 115 -2.35 15.44 2.10
C LEU A 115 -3.38 16.39 2.73
N GLY A 116 -3.12 16.82 3.96
CA GLY A 116 -3.88 17.89 4.58
C GLY A 116 -3.61 19.19 3.85
N LEU A 117 -4.65 19.79 3.27
CA LEU A 117 -4.55 21.13 2.71
C LEU A 117 -4.31 22.10 3.88
N PRO A 118 -3.24 22.92 3.87
CA PRO A 118 -3.07 23.92 4.90
C PRO A 118 -4.25 24.90 4.80
N THR A 119 -5.12 24.91 5.80
CA THR A 119 -6.16 25.94 5.92
C THR A 119 -5.45 27.24 6.29
N SER A 120 -5.22 28.09 5.30
CA SER A 120 -4.74 29.45 5.52
C SER A 120 -5.73 30.19 6.44
N VAL A 121 -5.25 30.63 7.61
CA VAL A 121 -5.94 31.60 8.48
C VAL A 121 -5.42 33.00 8.22
#